data_AF-A0AA97E602-F1
#
_entry.id   AF-A0AA97E602-F1
#
_cell.length_a   1.000
_cell.length_b   1.000
_cell.length_c   1.000
_cell.angle_alpha   90.00
_cell.angle_beta   90.00
_cell.angle_gamma   90.00
#
_symmetry.space_group_name_H-M   'P 1'
#
loop_
_entity.id
_entity.type
_entity.pdbx_description
1 polymer ?
#
loop_
_entity_poly.entity_id
_entity_poly.type
_entity_poly.pdbx_seq_one_letter_code
_entity_poly.pdbx_strand_id
1 'polypeptide(L)' 'MRADEFLKKYGLDGDNDKADHSLRGKSLERALHPGQPRSGTPHDWEDWEKFQASEAEKTATTPPDQKPHDE' A
#
# COMPACT_ATOMS: atom_id res chain seq x y z
N MET A 1 4.63 -19.37 36.33
CA MET A 1 4.96 -19.52 34.90
C MET A 1 5.90 -18.40 34.51
N ARG A 2 6.98 -18.72 33.80
CA ARG A 2 7.90 -17.69 33.23
C ARG A 2 7.35 -17.21 31.88
N ALA A 3 7.70 -15.99 31.48
CA ALA A 3 7.23 -15.38 30.23
C ALA A 3 7.55 -16.27 29.02
N ASP A 4 8.76 -16.83 28.98
CA ASP A 4 9.25 -17.67 27.90
C ASP A 4 8.43 -18.98 27.74
N GLU A 5 8.00 -19.57 28.86
CA GLU A 5 7.16 -20.79 28.85
C GLU A 5 5.75 -20.50 28.32
N PHE A 6 5.23 -19.32 28.63
CA PHE A 6 3.93 -18.87 28.12
C PHE A 6 3.99 -18.65 26.61
N LEU A 7 5.01 -17.95 26.11
CA LEU A 7 5.19 -17.70 24.68
C LEU A 7 5.32 -19.01 23.88
N LYS A 8 6.09 -19.98 24.39
CA LYS A 8 6.21 -21.32 23.76
C LYS A 8 4.91 -22.09 23.74
N LYS A 9 4.12 -22.04 24.80
CA LYS A 9 2.82 -22.75 24.87
C LYS A 9 1.85 -22.29 23.78
N TYR A 10 1.88 -21.01 23.43
CA TYR A 10 0.96 -20.42 22.45
C TYR A 10 1.60 -20.21 21.07
N GLY A 11 2.81 -20.72 20.84
CA GLY A 11 3.51 -20.57 19.55
C GLY A 11 3.85 -19.12 19.21
N LEU A 12 4.02 -18.27 20.23
CA LEU A 12 4.27 -16.84 20.08
C LEU A 12 5.76 -16.47 20.17
N ASP A 13 6.66 -17.46 20.21
CA ASP A 13 8.12 -17.25 20.29
C ASP A 13 8.78 -16.88 18.95
N GLY A 14 7.97 -16.67 17.92
CA GLY A 14 8.42 -16.31 16.58
C GLY A 14 9.14 -14.96 16.51
N ASP A 15 9.92 -14.81 15.44
CA ASP A 15 10.95 -13.80 15.12
C ASP A 15 10.43 -12.34 14.94
N ASN A 16 9.38 -11.94 15.66
CA ASN A 16 8.77 -10.61 15.61
C ASN A 16 9.64 -9.51 16.28
N ASP A 17 10.72 -9.93 16.93
CA ASP A 17 11.69 -9.02 17.59
C ASP A 17 12.49 -8.19 16.57
N LYS A 18 12.52 -8.59 15.29
CA LYS A 18 13.23 -7.86 14.22
C LYS A 18 12.44 -6.69 13.62
N ALA A 19 11.14 -6.59 13.89
CA ALA A 19 10.32 -5.51 13.34
C ALA A 19 10.54 -4.19 14.12
N ASP A 20 10.73 -3.09 13.40
CA ASP A 20 10.81 -1.76 14.01
C ASP A 20 9.41 -1.31 14.46
N HIS A 21 9.12 -1.50 15.75
CA HIS A 21 7.84 -1.14 16.36
C HIS A 21 7.68 0.36 16.63
N SER A 22 8.70 1.18 16.31
CA SER A 22 8.64 2.64 16.46
C SER A 22 7.62 3.27 15.54
N LEU A 23 7.15 4.48 15.90
CA LEU A 23 6.23 5.25 15.07
C LEU A 23 6.84 5.55 13.69
N ARG A 24 8.15 5.81 13.64
CA ARG A 24 8.89 6.08 12.40
C ARG A 24 8.87 4.87 11.49
N GLY A 25 9.19 3.67 12.01
CA GLY A 25 9.15 2.42 11.27
C GLY A 25 7.78 2.15 10.66
N LYS A 26 6.73 2.21 11.48
CA LYS A 26 5.34 2.02 11.04
C LYS A 26 4.87 3.04 10.01
N SER A 27 5.32 4.28 10.11
CA SER A 27 4.96 5.34 9.15
C SER A 27 5.62 5.09 7.79
N LEU A 28 6.88 4.67 7.79
CA LEU A 28 7.62 4.32 6.58
C LEU A 28 7.03 3.08 5.89
N GLU A 29 6.70 2.03 6.66
CA GLU A 29 6.05 0.83 6.15
C GLU A 29 4.71 1.17 5.45
N ARG A 30 3.88 2.01 6.07
CA ARG A 30 2.62 2.48 5.48
C ARG A 30 2.83 3.25 4.17
N ALA A 31 3.88 4.07 4.08
CA ALA A 31 4.19 4.84 2.87
C ALA A 31 4.68 3.96 1.72
N LEU A 32 5.45 2.91 2.02
CA LEU A 32 5.94 1.94 1.03
C LEU A 32 4.85 0.97 0.57
N HIS A 33 3.87 0.68 1.43
CA HIS A 33 2.73 -0.18 1.13
C HIS A 33 1.42 0.60 1.15
N PRO A 34 1.16 1.47 0.14
CA PRO A 34 -0.11 2.17 0.02
C PRO A 34 -1.23 1.16 -0.25
N GLY A 35 -1.89 0.73 0.81
CA GLY A 35 -3.07 -0.12 0.75
C GLY A 35 -4.32 0.68 0.39
N GLN A 36 -5.42 -0.05 0.15
CA GLN A 36 -6.70 0.57 -0.12
C GLN A 36 -7.12 1.47 1.08
N PRO A 37 -7.44 2.75 0.85
CA PRO A 37 -7.90 3.64 1.90
C PRO A 37 -9.14 3.05 2.58
N ARG A 38 -9.08 2.86 3.91
CA ARG A 38 -10.24 2.39 4.69
C ARG A 38 -11.24 3.52 5.01
N SER A 39 -10.95 4.74 4.57
CA SER A 39 -11.78 5.93 4.77
C SER A 39 -12.27 6.44 3.42
N GLY A 40 -13.49 6.07 3.10
CA GLY A 40 -14.29 6.65 2.03
C GLY A 40 -15.78 6.52 2.39
N THR A 41 -16.61 7.33 1.76
CA THR A 41 -18.06 7.07 1.74
C THR A 41 -18.27 5.84 0.85
N PRO A 42 -19.21 4.91 1.12
CA PRO A 42 -19.40 3.71 0.26
C PRO A 42 -19.51 3.97 -1.26
N HIS A 43 -19.76 5.22 -1.69
CA HIS A 43 -19.77 5.66 -3.09
C HIS A 43 -18.39 6.06 -3.68
N ASP A 44 -17.31 6.13 -2.90
CA ASP A 44 -15.97 6.48 -3.42
C ASP A 44 -15.40 5.46 -4.42
N TRP A 45 -15.96 4.25 -4.47
CA TRP A 45 -15.53 3.22 -5.42
C TRP A 45 -16.05 3.45 -6.84
N GLU A 46 -17.25 4.00 -6.99
CA GLU A 46 -17.78 4.35 -8.30
C GLU A 46 -16.97 5.46 -8.96
N ASP A 47 -16.48 6.41 -8.17
CA ASP A 47 -15.68 7.53 -8.69
C ASP A 47 -14.24 7.11 -9.00
N TRP A 48 -13.68 6.15 -8.26
CA TRP A 48 -12.39 5.56 -8.60
C TRP A 48 -12.43 4.72 -9.89
N GLU A 49 -13.48 3.90 -10.07
CA GLU A 49 -13.66 3.12 -11.30
C GLU A 49 -13.87 4.02 -12.53
N LYS A 50 -14.69 5.08 -12.40
CA LYS A 50 -14.88 6.08 -13.47
C LYS A 50 -13.58 6.80 -13.81
N PHE A 51 -12.77 7.16 -12.80
CA PHE A 51 -11.48 7.80 -13.01
C PHE A 51 -10.53 6.88 -13.79
N GLN A 52 -10.40 5.62 -13.37
CA GLN A 52 -9.54 4.63 -14.05
C GLN A 52 -10.00 4.34 -15.49
N ALA A 53 -11.30 4.24 -15.73
CA ALA A 53 -11.84 4.10 -17.08
C ALA A 53 -11.50 5.33 -17.95
N SER A 54 -11.64 6.54 -17.41
CA SER A 54 -11.33 7.78 -18.13
C SER A 54 -9.82 7.93 -18.46
N GLU A 55 -8.93 7.46 -17.59
CA GLU A 55 -7.48 7.49 -17.82
C GLU A 55 -7.07 6.43 -18.86
N ALA A 56 -7.70 5.25 -18.83
CA ALA A 56 -7.50 4.22 -19.85
C ALA A 56 -7.95 4.70 -21.25
N GLU A 57 -9.07 5.42 -21.35
CA GLU A 57 -9.52 6.01 -22.61
C GLU A 57 -8.57 7.12 -23.12
N LYS A 58 -8.10 8.00 -22.23
CA LYS A 58 -7.15 9.07 -22.60
C LYS A 58 -5.79 8.52 -23.06
N THR A 59 -5.29 7.47 -22.40
CA THR A 59 -4.04 6.82 -22.79
C THR A 59 -4.17 6.02 -24.07
N ALA A 60 -5.36 5.47 -24.37
CA ALA A 60 -5.65 4.82 -25.65
C ALA A 60 -5.81 5.83 -26.82
N THR A 61 -6.23 7.06 -26.54
CA THR A 61 -6.42 8.12 -27.55
C THR A 61 -5.16 8.94 -27.85
N THR A 62 -4.10 8.84 -27.04
CA THR A 62 -2.82 9.49 -27.35
C THR A 62 -1.92 8.52 -28.14
N PRO A 63 -1.74 8.68 -29.46
CA PRO A 63 -0.80 7.86 -30.21
C PRO A 63 0.64 8.12 -29.72
N PRO A 64 1.49 7.07 -29.62
CA PRO A 64 2.85 7.20 -29.12
C PRO A 64 3.76 7.76 -30.21
N ASP A 65 3.80 9.07 -30.38
CA ASP A 65 4.93 9.69 -31.07
C ASP A 65 5.11 11.14 -30.63
N GLN A 66 6.07 11.39 -29.73
CA GLN A 66 7.01 12.52 -29.80
C GLN A 66 8.27 12.14 -29.01
N LYS A 67 9.32 11.73 -29.74
CA LYS A 67 10.68 11.76 -29.21
C LYS A 67 11.04 13.22 -28.85
N PRO A 68 11.80 13.47 -27.78
CA PRO A 68 12.35 14.80 -27.54
C PRO A 68 13.26 15.18 -28.71
N HIS A 69 12.94 16.29 -29.38
CA HIS A 69 13.86 16.96 -30.28
C HIS A 69 14.76 17.82 -29.39
N ASP A 70 15.95 17.33 -29.08
CA ASP A 70 17.03 18.15 -28.52
C ASP A 70 17.44 19.19 -29.59
N GLU A 71 17.48 20.46 -29.20
CA GLU A 71 18.18 21.56 -29.88
C GLU A 71 19.09 22.28 -28.88
#